data_AF-A0AAV3RNM9-F1
#
_entry.id   AF-A0AAV3RNM9-F1
#
_cell.length_a   1.000
_cell.length_b   1.000
_cell.length_c   1.000
_cell.angle_alpha   90.00
_cell.angle_beta   90.00
_cell.angle_gamma   90.00
#
_symmetry.space_group_name_H-M   'P 1'
#
loop_
_entity.id
_entity.type
_entity.pdbx_description
1 polymer ?
#
loop_
_entity_poly.entity_id
_entity_poly.type
_entity_poly.pdbx_seq_one_letter_code
_entity_poly.pdbx_strand_id
1 'polypeptide(L)' 'MLKRLQWHRVPGTWLEEIGFMIEKCRGKSFKGKLSRLAFCVVIYHVWIEHNNRIFKGRSCDVEAIFSFCVNSIRDKVYS' A
#
# COMPACT_ATOMS: atom_id res chain seq x y z
N MET A 1 6.52 3.54 4.42
CA MET A 1 5.17 3.32 5.01
C MET A 1 5.21 2.57 6.35
N LEU A 2 5.95 1.45 6.44
CA LEU A 2 6.01 0.60 7.65
C LEU A 2 6.56 1.30 8.92
N LYS A 3 7.57 2.16 8.78
CA LYS A 3 8.14 2.93 9.92
C LYS A 3 7.15 3.89 10.60
N ARG A 4 6.22 4.50 9.85
CA ARG A 4 5.20 5.41 10.41
C ARG A 4 4.06 4.68 11.13
N LEU A 5 3.94 3.36 10.93
CA LEU A 5 2.98 2.51 11.62
C LEU A 5 3.58 1.83 12.88
N GLN A 6 4.84 2.14 13.23
CA GLN A 6 5.64 1.50 14.28
C GLN A 6 5.79 -0.02 14.09
N TRP A 7 5.75 -0.50 12.85
CA TRP A 7 5.94 -1.91 12.54
C TRP A 7 7.42 -2.17 12.26
N HIS A 8 8.15 -2.54 13.31
CA HIS A 8 9.56 -2.94 13.24
C HIS A 8 9.62 -4.42 12.87
N ARG A 9 9.64 -4.74 11.58
CA ARG A 9 9.87 -6.10 11.09
C ARG A 9 10.70 -6.09 9.81
N VAL A 10 11.45 -7.16 9.62
CA VAL A 10 12.10 -7.47 8.35
C VAL A 10 10.99 -7.86 7.34
N PRO A 11 11.01 -7.33 6.11
CA PRO A 11 10.10 -7.78 5.06
C PRO A 11 10.25 -9.28 4.82
N GLY A 12 9.14 -10.01 4.82
CA GLY A 12 9.07 -11.42 4.48
C GLY A 12 8.76 -11.64 3.00
N THR A 13 8.43 -12.88 2.65
CA THR A 13 7.85 -13.23 1.35
C THR A 13 6.52 -12.51 1.13
N TRP A 14 6.09 -12.41 -0.13
CA TRP A 14 4.83 -11.77 -0.49
C TRP A 14 3.61 -12.34 0.26
N LEU A 15 3.56 -13.66 0.43
CA LEU A 15 2.48 -14.33 1.17
C LEU A 15 2.50 -13.97 2.67
N GLU A 16 3.69 -13.89 3.26
CA GLU A 16 3.84 -13.47 4.67
C GLU A 16 3.45 -12.00 4.86
N GLU A 17 3.78 -11.13 3.90
CA GLU A 17 3.34 -9.73 3.91
C GLU A 17 1.82 -9.60 3.83
N ILE A 18 1.18 -10.35 2.92
CA ILE A 18 -0.29 -10.36 2.79
C ILE A 18 -0.92 -10.86 4.09
N GLY A 19 -0.47 -12.00 4.63
CA GLY A 19 -1.00 -12.56 5.87
C GLY A 19 -0.86 -11.60 7.05
N PHE A 20 0.30 -10.97 7.19
CA PHE A 20 0.55 -9.94 8.20
C PHE A 20 -0.42 -8.76 8.04
N MET A 21 -0.63 -8.27 6.83
CA MET A 21 -1.53 -7.14 6.58
C MET A 21 -3.00 -7.50 6.82
N ILE A 22 -3.43 -8.71 6.48
CA ILE A 22 -4.78 -9.20 6.79
C ILE A 22 -5.03 -9.17 8.31
N GLU A 23 -4.10 -9.71 9.09
CA GLU A 23 -4.21 -9.72 10.55
C GLU A 23 -4.17 -8.31 11.15
N LYS A 24 -3.28 -7.43 10.66
CA LYS A 24 -3.18 -6.03 11.16
C LYS A 24 -4.36 -5.15 10.76
N CYS A 25 -5.04 -5.46 9.66
CA CYS A 25 -6.21 -4.73 9.19
C CYS A 25 -7.53 -5.24 9.78
N ARG A 26 -7.47 -6.29 10.62
CA ARG A 26 -8.64 -6.92 11.25
C ARG A 26 -9.25 -5.99 12.31
N GLY A 27 -10.59 -5.95 12.35
CA GLY A 27 -11.36 -5.12 13.28
C GLY A 27 -11.97 -3.84 12.68
N LYS A 28 -12.68 -3.07 13.51
CA LYS A 28 -13.43 -1.86 13.13
C LYS A 28 -12.79 -0.55 13.58
N SER A 29 -11.62 -0.60 14.21
CA SER A 29 -10.91 0.60 14.66
C SER A 29 -10.54 1.48 13.48
N PHE A 30 -10.45 2.80 13.71
CA PHE A 30 -10.00 3.74 12.69
C PHE A 30 -8.65 3.33 12.09
N LYS A 31 -7.70 2.90 12.94
CA LYS A 31 -6.38 2.39 12.52
C LYS A 31 -6.50 1.14 11.63
N GLY A 32 -7.43 0.23 11.92
CA GLY A 32 -7.69 -0.95 11.09
C GLY A 32 -8.27 -0.58 9.72
N LYS A 33 -9.22 0.35 9.68
CA LYS A 33 -9.79 0.89 8.43
C LYS A 33 -8.74 1.61 7.58
N LEU A 34 -7.95 2.49 8.20
CA LEU A 34 -6.89 3.24 7.53
C LEU A 34 -5.79 2.33 6.99
N SER A 35 -5.35 1.34 7.78
CA SER A 35 -4.35 0.35 7.33
C SER A 35 -4.85 -0.44 6.12
N ARG A 36 -6.13 -0.83 6.10
CA ARG A 36 -6.75 -1.55 4.99
C ARG A 36 -6.82 -0.70 3.74
N LEU A 37 -7.28 0.54 3.88
CA LEU A 37 -7.31 1.51 2.79
C LEU A 37 -5.90 1.70 2.20
N ALA A 38 -4.91 1.95 3.06
CA ALA A 38 -3.54 2.15 2.63
C ALA A 38 -2.96 0.93 1.93
N PHE A 39 -3.24 -0.28 2.43
CA PHE A 39 -2.82 -1.52 1.80
C PHE A 39 -3.43 -1.72 0.42
N CYS A 40 -4.75 -1.54 0.27
CA CYS A 40 -5.44 -1.64 -1.01
C CYS A 40 -4.89 -0.62 -2.03
N VAL A 41 -4.64 0.62 -1.59
CA VAL A 41 -4.07 1.67 -2.44
C VAL A 41 -2.67 1.29 -2.94
N VAL A 42 -1.81 0.76 -2.06
CA VAL A 42 -0.46 0.33 -2.45
C VAL A 42 -0.50 -0.82 -3.45
N ILE A 43 -1.31 -1.86 -3.19
CA ILE A 43 -1.47 -2.98 -4.13
C ILE A 43 -1.95 -2.49 -5.49
N TYR A 44 -2.94 -1.60 -5.51
CA TYR A 44 -3.50 -1.06 -6.74
C TYR A 44 -2.46 -0.32 -7.58
N HIS A 45 -1.67 0.58 -6.96
CA HIS A 45 -0.66 1.34 -7.69
C HIS A 45 0.52 0.48 -8.14
N VAL A 46 0.94 -0.50 -7.35
CA VAL A 46 1.96 -1.49 -7.78
C VAL A 46 1.46 -2.30 -8.98
N TRP A 47 0.20 -2.73 -8.96
CA TRP A 47 -0.41 -3.45 -10.07
C TRP A 47 -0.52 -2.58 -11.34
N ILE A 48 -0.92 -1.31 -11.21
CA ILE A 48 -0.94 -0.36 -12.33
C ILE A 48 0.46 -0.17 -12.91
N GLU A 49 1.48 0.03 -12.08
CA GLU A 49 2.85 0.21 -12.54
C GLU A 49 3.36 -1.04 -13.28
N HIS A 50 3.12 -2.23 -12.73
CA HIS A 50 3.49 -3.48 -13.37
C HIS A 50 2.84 -3.62 -14.75
N ASN A 51 1.56 -3.29 -14.88
CA ASN A 51 0.86 -3.29 -16.16
C ASN A 51 1.41 -2.23 -17.11
N ASN A 52 1.71 -1.02 -16.64
CA ASN A 52 2.28 0.02 -17.49
C ASN A 52 3.69 -0.38 -18.00
N ARG A 53 4.50 -1.06 -17.18
CA ARG A 53 5.79 -1.61 -17.61
C ARG A 53 5.62 -2.64 -18.72
N ILE A 54 4.74 -3.62 -18.53
CA ILE A 54 4.53 -4.71 -19.49
C ILE A 54 3.91 -4.20 -20.80
N PHE A 55 2.84 -3.41 -20.71
CA PHE A 55 2.00 -3.08 -21.87
C PHE A 55 2.33 -1.74 -22.52
N LYS A 56 3.00 -0.81 -21.82
CA LYS A 56 3.33 0.52 -22.34
C LYS A 56 4.83 0.80 -22.39
N GLY A 57 5.67 -0.10 -21.86
CA GLY A 57 7.12 0.10 -21.77
C GLY A 57 7.52 1.31 -20.93
N ARG A 58 6.63 1.81 -20.07
CA ARG A 58 6.89 2.96 -19.20
C ARG A 58 7.08 2.48 -17.78
N SER A 59 8.06 3.06 -17.09
CA SER A 59 8.27 2.86 -15.67
C SER A 59 8.22 4.18 -14.91
N CYS A 60 7.68 4.09 -13.71
CA CYS A 60 7.66 5.14 -12.71
C CYS A 60 8.74 4.87 -11.66
N ASP A 61 9.33 5.93 -11.12
CA ASP A 61 10.21 5.82 -9.97
C ASP A 61 9.42 5.41 -8.70
N VAL A 62 10.08 4.71 -7.78
CA VAL A 62 9.47 4.20 -6.55
C VAL A 62 8.93 5.35 -5.68
N GLU A 63 9.63 6.49 -5.63
CA GLU A 63 9.17 7.66 -4.85
C GLU A 63 7.90 8.28 -5.43
N ALA A 64 7.74 8.23 -6.76
CA ALA A 64 6.52 8.70 -7.41
C ALA A 64 5.34 7.76 -7.13
N ILE A 65 5.53 6.43 -7.15
CA ILE A 65 4.49 5.46 -6.73
C ILE A 65 4.09 5.71 -5.27
N PHE A 66 5.08 5.94 -4.40
CA PHE A 66 4.81 6.25 -3.00
C PHE A 66 3.99 7.53 -2.84
N SER A 67 4.33 8.58 -3.58
CA SER A 67 3.59 9.85 -3.60
C SER A 67 2.14 9.67 -4.07
N PHE A 68 1.92 8.87 -5.13
CA PHE A 68 0.58 8.54 -5.59
C PHE A 68 -0.24 7.80 -4.53
N CYS A 69 0.39 6.87 -3.81
CA CYS A 69 -0.27 6.15 -2.72
C CYS A 69 -0.68 7.10 -1.59
N VAL A 70 0.21 7.98 -1.15
CA VAL A 70 -0.07 8.94 -0.06
C VAL A 70 -1.20 9.90 -0.45
N ASN A 71 -1.16 10.47 -1.65
CA ASN A 71 -2.20 11.37 -2.11
C ASN A 71 -3.55 10.65 -2.25
N SER A 72 -3.57 9.45 -2.83
CA SER A 72 -4.79 8.64 -2.95
C SER A 72 -5.41 8.28 -1.59
N ILE A 73 -4.59 8.04 -0.56
CA ILE A 73 -5.08 7.79 0.80
C ILE A 73 -5.64 9.08 1.40
N ARG A 74 -4.94 10.21 1.24
CA ARG A 74 -5.39 11.52 1.73
C ARG A 74 -6.76 11.86 1.14
N ASP A 75 -6.91 11.78 -0.17
CA ASP A 75 -8.16 12.11 -0.85
C ASP A 75 -9.33 11.28 -0.33
N LYS A 76 -9.11 9.98 -0.06
CA LYS A 76 -10.15 9.05 0.42
C LYS A 76 -10.45 9.15 1.91
N VAL A 77 -9.58 9.78 2.70
CA VAL A 77 -9.79 10.00 4.14
C VAL A 77 -10.53 11.32 4.40
N TYR A 78 -10.34 12.31 3.51
CA TYR A 78 -10.93 13.64 3.63
C TYR A 78 -12.12 13.88 2.67
N SER A 79 -12.50 12.90 1.84
CA SER A 79 -13.74 12.90 1.04
C SER A 79 -14.95 12.47 1.87
#